data_AF-A0A1V5YWX0-F1
#
_entry.id   AF-A0A1V5YWX0-F1
#
_cell.length_a   1.000
_cell.length_b   1.000
_cell.length_c   1.000
_cell.angle_alpha   90.00
_cell.angle_beta   90.00
_cell.angle_gamma   90.00
#
_symmetry.space_group_name_H-M   'P 1'
#
loop_
_entity.id
_entity.type
_entity.pdbx_description
1 polymer ?
#
loop_
_entity_poly.entity_id
_entity_poly.type
_entity_poly.pdbx_seq_one_letter_code
_entity_poly.pdbx_strand_id
1 'polypeptide(L)'
;MVELNHFEKVCECIYKVERYSVRDNGAVLRFPLDIRRPRPTDNKWTFGKLNSKTGYLEIASVRIHRIVATAFHGEPPTKEHVVDHIDTNKQNNSPDNLRWVTRLENILLNPITARRIELVCGSVEAFLANPSKFRDKFQEPNYKWMCTVNIQEAQTSKERLLAWAESEKPLQGGTLGEWIYNRSLPKGQVEKVPDFTNSLTQNAKQKNWKTPTEFPCCPQESGSNPIISYFANLKRENIFSQNEYSKSIIENFAISKDENVLWIMCKNFDDSAIKPYSLAEVTYQNGIFIHNSLGSFFQKDSAEKQFTIAQGLEWTGGLTFDDLC
;
A
#
# COMPACT_ATOMS: atom_id res chain seq x y z
N MET A 1 -5.52 -11.90 -6.42
CA MET A 1 -5.36 -13.36 -6.21
C MET A 1 -4.09 -13.77 -6.92
N VAL A 2 -3.19 -14.51 -6.27
CA VAL A 2 -1.93 -14.96 -6.88
C VAL A 2 -2.22 -16.05 -7.90
N GLU A 3 -1.76 -15.87 -9.12
CA GLU A 3 -1.92 -16.85 -10.18
C GLU A 3 -0.84 -17.92 -10.10
N LEU A 4 -1.24 -19.17 -10.27
CA LEU A 4 -0.34 -20.32 -10.20
C LEU A 4 0.80 -20.24 -11.23
N ASN A 5 0.54 -19.62 -12.38
CA ASN A 5 1.47 -19.52 -13.50
C ASN A 5 2.30 -18.23 -13.51
N HIS A 6 2.09 -17.32 -12.56
CA HIS A 6 2.91 -16.12 -12.41
C HIS A 6 4.08 -16.44 -11.47
N PHE A 7 5.23 -16.79 -12.03
CA PHE A 7 6.47 -17.11 -11.32
C PHE A 7 7.67 -16.86 -12.25
N GLU A 8 8.85 -16.59 -11.68
CA GLU A 8 10.07 -16.38 -12.47
C GLU A 8 11.09 -17.49 -12.23
N LYS A 9 11.15 -18.01 -11.01
CA LYS A 9 12.13 -19.00 -10.56
C LYS A 9 11.48 -20.29 -10.08
N VAL A 10 12.17 -21.39 -10.36
CA VAL A 10 11.83 -22.73 -9.88
C VAL A 10 13.07 -23.36 -9.27
N CYS A 11 12.94 -23.88 -8.05
CA CYS A 11 13.99 -24.61 -7.35
C CYS A 11 13.50 -26.02 -7.01
N GLU A 12 14.41 -26.99 -6.96
CA GLU A 12 14.11 -28.34 -6.46
C GLU A 12 14.68 -28.52 -5.05
N CYS A 13 13.99 -29.31 -4.22
CA CYS A 13 14.50 -29.71 -2.92
C CYS A 13 14.06 -31.11 -2.53
N ILE A 14 14.80 -31.72 -1.61
CA ILE A 14 14.36 -32.91 -0.88
C ILE A 14 13.98 -32.46 0.51
N TYR A 15 12.76 -32.79 0.95
CA TYR A 15 12.31 -32.46 2.29
C TYR A 15 11.56 -33.65 2.89
N LYS A 16 12.01 -34.12 4.07
CA LYS A 16 11.49 -35.35 4.72
C LYS A 16 11.36 -36.52 3.74
N VAL A 17 12.44 -36.84 3.02
CA VAL A 17 12.56 -37.93 2.03
C VAL A 17 11.69 -37.82 0.77
N GLU A 18 10.93 -36.73 0.61
CA GLU A 18 10.10 -36.47 -0.57
C GLU A 18 10.79 -35.42 -1.45
N ARG A 19 10.71 -35.57 -2.77
CA ARG A 19 11.26 -34.60 -3.73
C ARG A 19 10.18 -33.61 -4.17
N TYR A 20 10.54 -32.34 -4.25
CA TYR A 20 9.65 -31.25 -4.63
C TYR A 20 10.30 -30.33 -5.68
N SER A 21 9.47 -29.78 -6.57
CA SER A 21 9.76 -28.53 -7.27
C SER A 21 8.95 -27.41 -6.62
N VAL A 22 9.55 -26.24 -6.50
CA VAL A 22 8.99 -25.09 -5.78
C VAL A 22 9.16 -23.84 -6.64
N ARG A 23 8.09 -23.06 -6.80
CA ARG A 23 8.07 -21.77 -7.47
C ARG A 23 8.29 -20.64 -6.48
N ASP A 24 8.84 -19.52 -6.94
CA ASP A 24 9.02 -18.29 -6.14
C ASP A 24 7.70 -17.61 -5.74
N ASN A 25 6.58 -17.98 -6.34
CA ASN A 25 5.25 -17.59 -5.86
C ASN A 25 4.74 -18.46 -4.69
N GLY A 26 5.53 -19.44 -4.22
CA GLY A 26 5.20 -20.33 -3.11
C GLY A 26 4.38 -21.57 -3.49
N ALA A 27 4.11 -21.80 -4.79
CA ALA A 27 3.50 -23.04 -5.25
C ALA A 27 4.51 -24.20 -5.20
N VAL A 28 4.03 -25.40 -4.87
CA VAL A 28 4.83 -26.62 -4.80
C VAL A 28 4.25 -27.70 -5.70
N LEU A 29 5.14 -28.52 -6.26
CA LEU A 29 4.81 -29.78 -6.93
C LEU A 29 5.60 -30.89 -6.23
N ARG A 30 4.89 -31.91 -5.75
CA ARG A 30 5.53 -33.10 -5.18
C ARG A 30 5.68 -34.17 -6.25
N PHE A 31 6.87 -34.76 -6.36
CA PHE A 31 7.10 -35.88 -7.25
C PHE A 31 6.59 -37.20 -6.65
N PRO A 32 6.23 -38.18 -7.50
CA PRO A 32 5.98 -39.54 -7.04
C PRO A 32 7.29 -40.16 -6.54
N LEU A 33 7.16 -41.15 -5.67
CA LEU A 33 8.29 -42.02 -5.31
C LEU A 33 8.51 -43.00 -6.47
N ASP A 34 9.75 -43.13 -6.96
CA ASP A 34 10.10 -43.84 -8.22
C ASP A 34 9.52 -45.27 -8.34
N ILE A 35 9.28 -45.94 -7.22
CA ILE A 35 8.84 -47.36 -7.16
C ILE A 35 7.32 -47.49 -6.99
N ARG A 36 6.59 -46.38 -6.78
CA ARG A 36 5.17 -46.42 -6.39
C ARG A 36 4.28 -45.70 -7.40
N ARG A 37 3.02 -46.16 -7.50
CA ARG A 37 1.99 -45.42 -8.26
C ARG A 37 1.87 -43.99 -7.72
N PRO A 38 1.81 -42.97 -8.60
CA PRO A 38 1.64 -41.59 -8.17
C PRO A 38 0.41 -41.41 -7.29
N ARG A 39 0.56 -40.66 -6.20
CA ARG A 39 -0.56 -40.30 -5.32
C ARG A 39 -1.42 -39.23 -6.01
N PRO A 40 -2.69 -39.03 -5.61
CA PRO A 40 -3.57 -38.05 -6.25
C PRO A 40 -3.05 -36.61 -6.28
N THR A 41 -2.16 -36.25 -5.34
CA THR A 41 -1.54 -34.92 -5.21
C THR A 41 -0.14 -34.84 -5.83
N ASP A 42 0.41 -35.94 -6.34
CA ASP A 42 1.72 -35.92 -7.01
C ASP A 42 1.58 -35.33 -8.41
N ASN A 43 2.67 -34.74 -8.94
CA ASN A 43 2.76 -34.12 -10.26
C ASN A 43 1.74 -33.00 -10.52
N LYS A 44 1.21 -32.39 -9.46
CA LYS A 44 0.28 -31.26 -9.53
C LYS A 44 0.84 -30.08 -8.77
N TRP A 45 0.94 -28.94 -9.44
CA TRP A 45 1.25 -27.67 -8.80
C TRP A 45 0.09 -27.24 -7.90
N THR A 46 0.41 -26.80 -6.70
CA THR A 46 -0.58 -26.34 -5.73
C THR A 46 0.04 -25.39 -4.71
N PHE A 47 -0.76 -24.45 -4.20
CA PHE A 47 -0.44 -23.71 -2.97
C PHE A 47 -0.80 -24.50 -1.70
N GLY A 48 -1.30 -25.73 -1.85
CA GLY A 48 -1.76 -26.60 -0.77
C GLY A 48 -3.18 -26.31 -0.29
N LYS A 49 -3.56 -27.04 0.76
CA LYS A 49 -4.85 -26.91 1.42
C LYS A 49 -4.68 -26.24 2.77
N LEU A 50 -5.55 -25.28 3.09
CA LEU A 50 -5.55 -24.61 4.38
C LEU A 50 -5.92 -25.58 5.50
N ASN A 51 -5.06 -25.65 6.51
CA ASN A 51 -5.36 -26.31 7.78
C ASN A 51 -5.93 -25.26 8.75
N SER A 52 -7.25 -25.30 8.97
CA SER A 52 -7.97 -24.31 9.79
C SER A 52 -7.52 -24.28 11.27
N LYS A 53 -6.92 -25.36 11.77
CA LYS A 53 -6.41 -25.42 13.15
C LYS A 53 -5.09 -24.68 13.31
N THR A 54 -4.21 -24.76 12.31
CA THR A 54 -2.84 -24.22 12.41
C THR A 54 -2.66 -22.90 11.65
N GLY A 55 -3.55 -22.62 10.70
CA GLY A 55 -3.50 -21.49 9.78
C GLY A 55 -2.54 -21.68 8.60
N TYR A 56 -1.84 -22.82 8.53
CA TYR A 56 -0.86 -23.08 7.48
C TYR A 56 -1.46 -23.82 6.28
N LEU A 57 -0.87 -23.59 5.11
CA LEU A 57 -1.11 -24.38 3.91
C LEU A 57 -0.28 -25.67 3.96
N GLU A 58 -0.92 -26.79 3.64
CA GLU A 58 -0.31 -28.12 3.71
C GLU A 58 -0.55 -28.91 2.42
N ILE A 59 0.45 -29.71 2.03
CA ILE A 59 0.34 -30.77 1.02
C ILE A 59 0.61 -32.11 1.70
N ALA A 60 -0.37 -33.00 1.71
CA ALA A 60 -0.29 -34.30 2.41
C ALA A 60 0.24 -34.19 3.85
N SER A 61 -0.35 -33.29 4.64
CA SER A 61 0.03 -33.01 6.03
C SER A 61 1.45 -32.45 6.23
N VAL A 62 2.10 -32.01 5.15
CA VAL A 62 3.38 -31.32 5.18
C VAL A 62 3.18 -29.83 4.94
N ARG A 63 3.70 -28.98 5.84
CA ARG A 63 3.58 -27.52 5.75
C ARG A 63 4.40 -26.97 4.59
N ILE A 64 3.74 -26.16 3.76
CA ILE A 64 4.32 -25.65 2.52
C ILE A 64 5.45 -24.66 2.75
N HIS A 65 5.30 -23.72 3.69
CA HIS A 65 6.38 -22.77 4.00
C HIS A 65 7.72 -23.46 4.33
N ARG A 66 7.70 -24.67 4.92
CA ARG A 66 8.93 -25.42 5.19
C ARG A 66 9.56 -25.96 3.93
N ILE A 67 8.74 -26.49 3.02
CA ILE A 67 9.21 -26.97 1.71
C ILE A 67 9.80 -25.78 0.94
N VAL A 68 9.09 -24.65 0.91
CA VAL A 68 9.55 -23.44 0.21
C VAL A 68 10.85 -22.90 0.79
N ALA A 69 10.92 -22.73 2.11
CA ALA A 69 12.14 -22.27 2.77
C ALA A 69 13.31 -23.22 2.51
N THR A 70 13.08 -24.54 2.50
CA THR A 70 14.13 -25.52 2.20
C THR A 70 14.65 -25.37 0.76
N ALA A 71 13.76 -25.11 -0.20
CA ALA A 71 14.14 -24.99 -1.61
C ALA A 71 14.89 -23.70 -1.95
N PHE A 72 14.51 -22.57 -1.35
CA PHE A 72 15.09 -21.26 -1.68
C PHE A 72 16.18 -20.80 -0.70
N HIS A 73 16.09 -21.22 0.56
CA HIS A 73 17.01 -20.80 1.63
C HIS A 73 17.89 -21.94 2.15
N GLY A 74 17.72 -23.15 1.62
CA GLY A 74 18.42 -24.35 2.06
C GLY A 74 17.88 -24.93 3.37
N GLU A 75 18.55 -25.97 3.86
CA GLU A 75 18.23 -26.60 5.14
C GLU A 75 18.39 -25.63 6.31
N PRO A 76 17.58 -25.77 7.39
CA PRO A 76 17.72 -24.95 8.57
C PRO A 76 19.13 -25.09 9.17
N PRO A 77 19.78 -23.98 9.58
CA PRO A 77 21.14 -24.04 10.14
C PRO A 77 21.26 -24.96 11.35
N THR A 78 20.22 -25.02 12.19
CA THR A 78 20.14 -25.93 13.34
C THR A 78 18.74 -26.51 13.50
N LYS A 79 18.59 -27.58 14.28
CA LYS A 79 17.28 -28.21 14.59
C LYS A 79 16.32 -27.30 15.36
N GLU A 80 16.83 -26.25 15.98
CA GLU A 80 16.05 -25.29 16.75
C GLU A 80 15.42 -24.20 15.86
N HIS A 81 15.91 -24.04 14.63
CA HIS A 81 15.37 -23.08 13.70
C HIS A 81 13.97 -23.49 13.23
N VAL A 82 13.11 -22.49 13.19
CA VAL A 82 11.77 -22.53 12.64
C VAL A 82 11.70 -21.57 11.45
N VAL A 83 10.72 -21.78 10.58
CA VAL A 83 10.44 -20.80 9.52
C VAL A 83 9.56 -19.71 10.11
N ASP A 84 10.01 -18.46 9.99
CA ASP A 84 9.22 -17.27 10.28
C ASP A 84 8.64 -16.69 8.99
N HIS A 85 7.42 -16.15 9.12
CA HIS A 85 6.74 -15.37 8.10
C HIS A 85 6.91 -13.90 8.46
N ILE A 86 7.73 -13.18 7.69
CA ILE A 86 8.14 -11.81 8.00
C ILE A 86 6.92 -10.88 8.13
N ASP A 87 5.92 -11.05 7.25
CA ASP A 87 4.67 -10.29 7.27
C ASP A 87 3.62 -10.82 8.28
N THR A 88 3.93 -11.87 9.05
CA THR A 88 3.03 -12.57 9.98
C THR A 88 1.81 -13.27 9.33
N ASN A 89 1.73 -13.31 8.00
CA ASN A 89 0.70 -14.01 7.25
C ASN A 89 1.15 -15.43 6.87
N LYS A 90 0.63 -16.42 7.60
CA LYS A 90 0.96 -17.85 7.43
C LYS A 90 0.59 -18.44 6.06
N GLN A 91 -0.19 -17.71 5.26
CA GLN A 91 -0.62 -18.13 3.92
C GLN A 91 0.17 -17.44 2.79
N ASN A 92 1.05 -16.47 3.11
CA ASN A 92 2.01 -15.90 2.17
C ASN A 92 3.32 -16.71 2.23
N ASN A 93 3.43 -17.75 1.40
CA ASN A 93 4.59 -18.63 1.38
C ASN A 93 5.63 -18.24 0.31
N SER A 94 5.62 -17.00 -0.18
CA SER A 94 6.66 -16.51 -1.09
C SER A 94 8.03 -16.58 -0.39
N PRO A 95 9.11 -17.06 -1.03
CA PRO A 95 10.42 -17.24 -0.40
C PRO A 95 10.93 -15.97 0.29
N ASP A 96 10.74 -14.81 -0.33
CA ASP A 96 11.18 -13.51 0.21
C ASP A 96 10.46 -13.12 1.51
N ASN A 97 9.31 -13.74 1.80
CA ASN A 97 8.57 -13.57 3.05
C ASN A 97 8.98 -14.60 4.13
N LEU A 98 9.84 -15.56 3.81
CA LEU A 98 10.23 -16.64 4.70
C LEU A 98 11.69 -16.49 5.13
N ARG A 99 11.99 -16.82 6.39
CA ARG A 99 13.37 -16.91 6.89
C ARG A 99 13.50 -17.98 7.95
N TRP A 100 14.69 -18.56 8.07
CA TRP A 100 15.04 -19.42 9.21
C TRP A 100 15.43 -18.55 10.40
N VAL A 101 14.76 -18.77 11.54
CA VAL A 101 15.08 -18.11 12.81
C VAL A 101 14.85 -19.07 13.97
N THR A 102 15.56 -18.90 15.07
CA THR A 102 15.18 -19.48 16.35
C THR A 102 13.93 -18.79 16.91
N ARG A 103 13.30 -19.40 17.91
CA ARG A 103 12.12 -18.78 18.57
C ARG A 103 12.47 -17.44 19.24
N LEU A 104 13.68 -17.32 19.79
CA LEU A 104 14.15 -16.09 20.42
C LEU A 104 14.42 -15.01 19.37
N GLU A 105 15.14 -15.35 18.31
CA GLU A 105 15.38 -14.42 17.19
C GLU A 105 14.09 -13.95 16.56
N ASN A 106 13.08 -14.80 16.43
CA ASN A 106 11.78 -14.37 15.92
C ASN A 106 11.16 -13.25 16.77
N ILE A 107 11.24 -13.37 18.10
CA ILE A 107 10.70 -12.36 19.01
C ILE A 107 11.48 -11.05 18.88
N LEU A 108 12.81 -11.13 18.78
CA LEU A 108 13.69 -9.95 18.75
C LEU A 108 13.71 -9.26 17.38
N LEU A 109 13.65 -10.01 16.28
CA LEU A 109 13.81 -9.51 14.91
C LEU A 109 12.47 -9.19 14.23
N ASN A 110 11.34 -9.44 14.87
CA ASN A 110 10.02 -9.15 14.29
C ASN A 110 9.28 -8.14 15.19
N PRO A 111 9.33 -6.83 14.88
CA PRO A 111 8.69 -5.78 15.68
C PRO A 111 7.20 -6.02 15.89
N ILE A 112 6.52 -6.61 14.91
CA ILE A 112 5.09 -6.93 14.99
C ILE A 112 4.85 -8.01 16.06
N THR A 113 5.71 -9.02 16.11
CA THR A 113 5.65 -10.08 17.12
C THR A 113 6.01 -9.54 18.50
N ALA A 114 7.07 -8.73 18.61
CA ALA A 114 7.45 -8.06 19.86
C ALA A 114 6.30 -7.22 20.42
N ARG A 115 5.69 -6.37 19.60
CA ARG A 115 4.56 -5.53 20.00
C ARG A 115 3.37 -6.34 20.52
N ARG A 116 3.03 -7.45 19.86
CA ARG A 116 1.96 -8.36 20.33
C ARG A 116 2.28 -8.93 21.71
N ILE A 117 3.54 -9.30 21.95
CA ILE A 117 3.99 -9.81 23.24
C ILE A 117 3.90 -8.71 24.29
N GLU A 118 4.36 -7.49 24.01
CA GLU A 118 4.26 -6.35 24.94
C GLU A 118 2.81 -6.07 25.34
N LEU A 119 1.88 -6.05 24.39
CA LEU A 119 0.47 -5.79 24.68
C LEU A 119 -0.17 -6.84 25.61
N VAL A 120 0.27 -8.10 25.52
CA VAL A 120 -0.28 -9.21 26.33
C VAL A 120 0.48 -9.39 27.65
N CYS A 121 1.79 -9.20 27.62
CA CYS A 121 2.71 -9.56 28.69
C CYS A 121 3.26 -8.36 29.46
N GLY A 122 3.03 -7.13 28.98
CA GLY A 122 3.57 -5.88 29.50
C GLY A 122 4.95 -5.53 28.92
N SER A 123 5.83 -6.52 28.77
CA SER A 123 7.12 -6.37 28.08
C SER A 123 7.60 -7.69 27.49
N VAL A 124 8.56 -7.62 26.56
CA VAL A 124 9.21 -8.81 26.00
C VAL A 124 10.02 -9.54 27.07
N GLU A 125 10.70 -8.82 27.96
CA GLU A 125 11.50 -9.38 29.06
C GLU A 125 10.62 -10.15 30.04
N ALA A 126 9.44 -9.61 30.38
CA ALA A 126 8.48 -10.28 31.25
C ALA A 126 8.03 -11.61 30.63
N PHE A 127 7.81 -11.64 29.31
CA PHE A 127 7.49 -12.88 28.59
C PHE A 127 8.66 -13.86 28.60
N LEU A 128 9.89 -13.42 28.27
CA LEU A 128 11.06 -14.29 28.24
C LEU A 128 11.42 -14.88 29.62
N ALA A 129 11.18 -14.13 30.69
CA ALA A 129 11.42 -14.59 32.06
C ALA A 129 10.50 -15.75 32.46
N ASN A 130 9.23 -15.74 32.03
CA ASN A 130 8.30 -16.85 32.29
C ASN A 130 7.18 -16.94 31.23
N PRO A 131 7.44 -17.57 30.06
CA PRO A 131 6.47 -17.66 28.98
C PRO A 131 5.19 -18.41 29.37
N SER A 132 5.31 -19.43 30.24
CA SER A 132 4.20 -20.28 30.67
C SER A 132 3.11 -19.50 31.39
N LYS A 133 3.45 -18.40 32.08
CA LYS A 133 2.50 -17.51 32.78
C LYS A 133 1.51 -16.84 31.83
N PHE A 134 1.85 -16.70 30.56
CA PHE A 134 1.06 -15.94 29.57
C PHE A 134 0.37 -16.84 28.54
N ARG A 135 0.52 -18.17 28.62
CA ARG A 135 0.01 -19.12 27.63
C ARG A 135 -1.49 -18.92 27.34
N ASP A 136 -2.29 -18.69 28.38
CA ASP A 136 -3.75 -18.55 28.27
C ASP A 136 -4.19 -17.11 27.94
N LYS A 137 -3.26 -16.16 27.87
CA LYS A 137 -3.56 -14.74 27.62
C LYS A 137 -3.50 -14.37 26.14
N PHE A 138 -2.87 -15.18 25.31
CA PHE A 138 -2.88 -14.98 23.87
C PHE A 138 -4.24 -15.43 23.33
N GLN A 139 -4.97 -14.49 22.71
CA GLN A 139 -6.21 -14.83 22.02
C GLN A 139 -5.95 -15.84 20.89
N GLU A 140 -6.91 -16.74 20.67
CA GLU A 140 -6.91 -17.65 19.53
C GLU A 140 -6.71 -16.86 18.22
N PRO A 141 -5.71 -17.21 17.39
CA PRO A 141 -5.46 -16.46 16.17
C PRO A 141 -6.66 -16.59 15.21
N ASN A 142 -7.32 -15.47 14.92
CA ASN A 142 -8.34 -15.46 13.86
C ASN A 142 -7.64 -15.64 12.51
N TYR A 143 -7.69 -16.82 11.90
CA TYR A 143 -7.06 -17.06 10.59
C TYR A 143 -7.92 -16.58 9.41
N LYS A 144 -9.14 -16.08 9.62
CA LYS A 144 -10.07 -15.70 8.53
C LYS A 144 -9.52 -14.58 7.65
N TRP A 145 -8.68 -13.70 8.19
CA TRP A 145 -8.07 -12.62 7.42
C TRP A 145 -6.84 -13.07 6.61
N MET A 146 -6.18 -14.15 7.01
CA MET A 146 -4.99 -14.65 6.31
C MET A 146 -5.44 -15.20 4.96
N CYS A 147 -4.79 -14.76 3.89
CA CYS A 147 -5.03 -15.26 2.55
C CYS A 147 -3.76 -15.17 1.71
N THR A 148 -3.76 -15.88 0.58
CA THR A 148 -2.72 -15.71 -0.44
C THR A 148 -2.86 -14.34 -1.07
N VAL A 149 -1.80 -13.54 -0.96
CA VAL A 149 -1.73 -12.13 -1.39
C VAL A 149 -0.67 -11.97 -2.46
N ASN A 150 -0.89 -11.04 -3.41
CA ASN A 150 0.17 -10.67 -4.35
C ASN A 150 1.26 -9.83 -3.65
N ILE A 151 2.36 -9.58 -4.35
CA ILE A 151 3.54 -8.87 -3.80
C ILE A 151 3.14 -7.48 -3.26
N GLN A 152 2.33 -6.72 -4.01
CA GLN A 152 1.91 -5.37 -3.62
C GLN A 152 1.00 -5.38 -2.38
N GLU A 153 0.05 -6.32 -2.32
CA GLU A 153 -0.85 -6.52 -1.18
C GLU A 153 -0.07 -6.92 0.08
N ALA A 154 0.90 -7.84 -0.06
CA ALA A 154 1.78 -8.26 1.02
C ALA A 154 2.60 -7.09 1.56
N GLN A 155 3.21 -6.30 0.66
CA GLN A 155 4.02 -5.14 1.03
C GLN A 155 3.20 -4.09 1.77
N THR A 156 2.04 -3.72 1.21
CA THR A 156 1.11 -2.76 1.84
C THR A 156 0.67 -3.23 3.23
N SER A 157 0.37 -4.52 3.37
CA SER A 157 -0.04 -5.07 4.66
C SER A 157 1.10 -5.10 5.68
N LYS A 158 2.32 -5.42 5.24
CA LYS A 158 3.52 -5.41 6.08
C LYS A 158 3.83 -3.99 6.58
N GLU A 159 3.74 -2.99 5.71
CA GLU A 159 3.95 -1.58 6.08
C GLU A 159 2.96 -1.12 7.15
N ARG A 160 1.67 -1.44 7.00
CA ARG A 160 0.65 -1.15 8.02
C ARG A 160 0.94 -1.83 9.36
N LEU A 161 1.41 -3.07 9.31
CA LEU A 161 1.77 -3.85 10.49
C LEU A 161 2.99 -3.27 11.21
N LEU A 162 3.99 -2.82 10.47
CA LEU A 162 5.17 -2.15 11.03
C LEU A 162 4.79 -0.80 11.64
N ALA A 163 4.02 0.02 10.92
CA ALA A 163 3.51 1.30 11.45
C ALA A 163 2.67 1.10 12.73
N TRP A 164 1.86 0.04 12.79
CA TRP A 164 1.16 -0.35 14.00
C TRP A 164 2.11 -0.75 15.13
N ALA A 165 3.14 -1.55 14.83
CA ALA A 165 4.12 -2.00 15.80
C ALA A 165 4.88 -0.83 16.45
N GLU A 166 5.16 0.22 15.67
CA GLU A 166 5.78 1.47 16.13
C GLU A 166 4.81 2.38 16.89
N SER A 167 3.50 2.21 16.70
CA SER A 167 2.49 3.06 17.32
C SER A 167 2.22 2.70 18.79
N GLU A 168 2.09 3.72 19.65
CA GLU A 168 1.65 3.56 21.04
C GLU A 168 0.13 3.34 21.17
N LYS A 169 -0.62 3.45 20.07
CA LYS A 169 -2.09 3.43 20.10
C LYS A 169 -2.62 2.00 20.25
N PRO A 170 -3.59 1.75 21.16
CA PRO A 170 -4.28 0.47 21.22
C PRO A 170 -5.13 0.25 19.96
N LEU A 171 -5.40 -1.02 19.65
CA LEU A 171 -6.23 -1.40 18.50
C LEU A 171 -7.65 -0.83 18.64
N GLN A 172 -8.04 0.07 17.73
CA GLN A 172 -9.42 0.57 17.62
C GLN A 172 -10.12 -0.11 16.45
N GLY A 173 -11.29 -0.71 16.69
CA GLY A 173 -12.22 -1.11 15.62
C GLY A 173 -12.20 -2.57 15.13
N GLY A 174 -12.04 -3.56 16.02
CA GLY A 174 -12.23 -4.98 15.68
C GLY A 174 -11.03 -5.86 16.01
N THR A 175 -10.97 -7.07 15.46
CA THR A 175 -9.79 -7.94 15.65
C THR A 175 -8.59 -7.38 14.89
N LEU A 176 -7.36 -7.58 15.39
CA LEU A 176 -6.13 -7.14 14.73
C LEU A 176 -6.10 -7.55 13.24
N GLY A 177 -6.56 -8.77 12.96
CA GLY A 177 -6.70 -9.30 11.61
C GLY A 177 -7.64 -8.52 10.69
N GLU A 178 -8.81 -8.15 11.21
CA GLU A 178 -9.78 -7.33 10.48
C GLU A 178 -9.26 -5.92 10.24
N TRP A 179 -8.53 -5.32 11.20
CA TRP A 179 -7.95 -3.99 11.03
C TRP A 179 -6.85 -3.97 9.95
N ILE A 180 -5.94 -4.96 9.96
CA ILE A 180 -4.82 -5.03 9.00
C ILE A 180 -5.31 -5.28 7.56
N TYR A 181 -6.27 -6.20 7.39
CA TYR A 181 -6.72 -6.69 6.08
C TYR A 181 -8.13 -6.27 5.70
N ASN A 182 -8.71 -5.28 6.39
CA ASN A 182 -9.98 -4.70 5.93
C ASN A 182 -9.76 -4.14 4.53
N ARG A 183 -10.25 -4.88 3.52
CA ARG A 183 -10.32 -4.41 2.14
C ARG A 183 -11.27 -3.21 2.02
N SER A 184 -12.07 -2.96 3.07
CA SER A 184 -13.18 -2.01 3.12
C SER A 184 -13.00 -0.85 4.11
N LEU A 185 -11.88 -0.75 4.84
CA LEU A 185 -11.59 0.49 5.58
C LEU A 185 -11.09 1.55 4.59
N PRO A 186 -11.56 2.81 4.70
CA PRO A 186 -11.20 3.87 3.77
C PRO A 186 -9.69 4.03 3.76
N LYS A 187 -9.13 4.25 2.56
CA LYS A 187 -7.70 4.47 2.28
C LYS A 187 -7.11 5.51 3.26
N GLY A 188 -6.71 5.07 4.44
CA GLY A 188 -6.10 5.88 5.48
C GLY A 188 -4.59 5.83 5.35
N GLN A 189 -4.04 6.91 4.82
CA GLN A 189 -2.66 7.40 4.97
C GLN A 189 -1.55 6.35 4.84
N VAL A 190 -1.46 5.72 3.66
CA VAL A 190 -0.15 5.48 3.06
C VAL A 190 0.22 6.79 2.39
N GLU A 191 1.39 7.36 2.67
CA GLU A 191 2.01 8.33 1.78
C GLU A 191 2.11 7.67 0.41
N LYS A 192 1.09 7.87 -0.43
CA LYS A 192 1.08 7.40 -1.80
C LYS A 192 2.30 8.05 -2.45
N VAL A 193 3.20 7.23 -2.98
CA VAL A 193 3.91 7.63 -4.21
C VAL A 193 2.80 8.13 -5.13
N PRO A 194 2.77 9.43 -5.46
CA PRO A 194 1.58 10.03 -6.04
C PRO A 194 1.24 9.33 -7.35
N ASP A 195 0.04 8.76 -7.39
CA ASP A 195 -0.54 8.07 -8.54
C ASP A 195 -0.86 9.14 -9.59
N PHE A 196 0.15 9.48 -10.37
CA PHE A 196 0.05 10.46 -11.44
C PHE A 196 -0.58 9.80 -12.65
N THR A 197 -1.71 10.32 -13.10
CA THR A 197 -2.25 9.95 -14.41
C THR A 197 -1.62 10.83 -15.49
N ASN A 198 -1.55 10.32 -16.73
CA ASN A 198 -1.01 11.06 -17.85
C ASN A 198 -1.91 12.28 -18.16
N SER A 199 -1.29 13.44 -18.34
CA SER A 199 -1.94 14.64 -18.90
C SER A 199 -1.88 14.57 -20.43
N LEU A 200 -2.73 15.35 -21.10
CA LEU A 200 -2.60 15.61 -22.55
C LEU A 200 -1.44 16.55 -22.88
N THR A 201 -0.82 17.16 -21.88
CA THR A 201 0.34 18.05 -22.02
C THR A 201 1.65 17.29 -21.78
N GLN A 202 2.58 17.39 -22.75
CA GLN A 202 3.80 16.59 -22.83
C GLN A 202 4.68 16.58 -21.56
N ASN A 203 4.79 17.72 -20.86
CA ASN A 203 5.64 17.89 -19.67
C ASN A 203 4.84 17.99 -18.36
N ALA A 204 3.59 17.52 -18.39
CA ALA A 204 2.71 17.54 -17.23
C ALA A 204 2.22 16.14 -16.89
N LYS A 205 1.97 15.93 -15.61
CA LYS A 205 1.12 14.85 -15.13
C LYS A 205 0.07 15.43 -14.20
N GLN A 206 -1.01 14.68 -14.03
CA GLN A 206 -2.15 15.14 -13.27
C GLN A 206 -2.43 14.20 -12.09
N LYS A 207 -2.85 14.78 -10.96
CA LYS A 207 -3.19 14.08 -9.71
C LYS A 207 -4.60 14.48 -9.27
N ASN A 208 -5.42 13.51 -8.89
CA ASN A 208 -6.83 13.72 -8.53
C ASN A 208 -7.73 14.27 -9.66
N TRP A 209 -7.33 14.10 -10.92
CA TRP A 209 -8.15 14.39 -12.10
C TRP A 209 -8.72 13.09 -12.67
N LYS A 210 -10.01 13.08 -13.04
CA LYS A 210 -10.69 11.90 -13.59
C LYS A 210 -10.41 11.69 -15.09
N THR A 211 -10.28 12.79 -15.83
CA THR A 211 -10.11 12.79 -17.29
C THR A 211 -8.75 13.37 -17.65
N PRO A 212 -7.96 12.75 -18.54
CA PRO A 212 -6.76 13.36 -19.10
C PRO A 212 -7.06 14.78 -19.59
N THR A 213 -6.30 15.74 -19.07
CA THR A 213 -6.56 17.17 -19.23
C THR A 213 -5.32 17.84 -19.80
N GLU A 214 -5.53 18.76 -20.72
CA GLU A 214 -4.49 19.64 -21.25
C GLU A 214 -4.38 20.90 -20.39
N PHE A 215 -3.15 21.37 -20.15
CA PHE A 215 -2.82 22.58 -19.42
C PHE A 215 -2.11 23.58 -20.35
N PRO A 216 -2.84 24.44 -21.09
CA PRO A 216 -2.26 25.28 -22.14
C PRO A 216 -1.19 26.28 -21.66
N CYS A 217 -1.28 26.73 -20.41
CA CYS A 217 -0.30 27.65 -19.83
C CYS A 217 0.98 26.95 -19.31
N CYS A 218 1.04 25.62 -19.34
CA CYS A 218 2.16 24.84 -18.81
C CYS A 218 3.43 25.05 -19.67
N PRO A 219 4.55 25.49 -19.08
CA PRO A 219 5.81 25.68 -19.80
C PRO A 219 6.30 24.39 -20.48
N GLN A 220 6.86 24.53 -21.68
CA GLN A 220 7.47 23.41 -22.42
C GLN A 220 8.99 23.30 -22.18
N GLU A 221 9.65 24.36 -21.73
CA GLU A 221 11.08 24.37 -21.42
C GLU A 221 11.29 24.50 -19.91
N SER A 222 12.21 23.70 -19.36
CA SER A 222 12.57 23.74 -17.94
C SER A 222 13.67 24.79 -17.73
N GLY A 223 13.26 26.03 -17.44
CA GLY A 223 14.18 27.08 -16.98
C GLY A 223 14.73 26.79 -15.57
N SER A 224 15.58 27.68 -15.05
CA SER A 224 16.17 27.54 -13.70
C SER A 224 15.13 27.47 -12.58
N ASN A 225 13.96 28.12 -12.75
CA ASN A 225 12.85 28.13 -11.79
C ASN A 225 11.50 27.79 -12.47
N PRO A 226 11.16 26.50 -12.64
CA PRO A 226 10.00 26.06 -13.43
C PRO A 226 8.65 26.61 -12.96
N ILE A 227 8.42 26.71 -11.65
CA ILE A 227 7.16 27.21 -11.10
C ILE A 227 7.00 28.72 -11.31
N ILE A 228 8.08 29.50 -11.20
CA ILE A 228 8.06 30.93 -11.49
C ILE A 228 7.77 31.17 -12.98
N SER A 229 8.41 30.38 -13.86
CA SER A 229 8.13 30.42 -15.30
C SER A 229 6.67 30.08 -15.61
N TYR A 230 6.09 29.11 -14.90
CA TYR A 230 4.66 28.82 -15.02
C TYR A 230 3.81 30.00 -14.53
N PHE A 231 4.09 30.54 -13.35
CA PHE A 231 3.38 31.70 -12.82
C PHE A 231 3.37 32.89 -13.80
N ALA A 232 4.48 33.16 -14.48
CA ALA A 232 4.59 34.21 -15.49
C ALA A 232 3.71 33.98 -16.75
N ASN A 233 3.36 32.72 -17.05
CA ASN A 233 2.47 32.37 -18.17
C ASN A 233 0.98 32.52 -17.82
N LEU A 234 0.64 32.59 -16.53
CA LEU A 234 -0.75 32.72 -16.10
C LEU A 234 -1.25 34.16 -16.26
N LYS A 235 -2.48 34.28 -16.77
CA LYS A 235 -3.24 35.53 -16.80
C LYS A 235 -4.68 35.22 -16.47
N ARG A 236 -5.36 36.11 -15.74
CA ARG A 236 -6.81 35.99 -15.52
C ARG A 236 -7.52 35.94 -16.87
N GLU A 237 -8.65 35.26 -16.93
CA GLU A 237 -9.44 35.00 -18.14
C GLU A 237 -8.80 34.04 -19.17
N ASN A 238 -7.55 33.60 -18.99
CA ASN A 238 -6.99 32.55 -19.83
C ASN A 238 -7.51 31.17 -19.44
N ILE A 239 -7.47 30.23 -20.39
CA ILE A 239 -7.79 28.83 -20.15
C ILE A 239 -6.64 28.19 -19.35
N PHE A 240 -6.94 27.75 -18.12
CA PHE A 240 -6.01 26.98 -17.31
C PHE A 240 -5.94 25.52 -17.75
N SER A 241 -7.12 24.92 -17.95
CA SER A 241 -7.26 23.50 -18.22
C SER A 241 -8.41 23.23 -19.18
N GLN A 242 -8.23 22.28 -20.08
CA GLN A 242 -9.26 21.84 -21.02
C GLN A 242 -9.21 20.34 -21.29
N ASN A 243 -10.38 19.73 -21.45
CA ASN A 243 -10.55 18.36 -21.91
C ASN A 243 -11.83 18.26 -22.75
N GLU A 244 -12.21 17.05 -23.17
CA GLU A 244 -13.40 16.82 -23.99
C GLU A 244 -14.74 17.21 -23.32
N TYR A 245 -14.78 17.34 -21.98
CA TYR A 245 -16.00 17.61 -21.22
C TYR A 245 -16.08 19.03 -20.65
N SER A 246 -14.94 19.70 -20.46
CA SER A 246 -14.90 20.95 -19.67
C SER A 246 -13.72 21.82 -20.04
N LYS A 247 -13.91 23.13 -19.89
CA LYS A 247 -12.86 24.15 -19.96
C LYS A 247 -12.90 24.97 -18.68
N SER A 248 -11.74 25.29 -18.12
CA SER A 248 -11.64 26.11 -16.91
C SER A 248 -10.82 27.36 -17.19
N ILE A 249 -11.39 28.50 -16.84
CA ILE A 249 -10.83 29.85 -16.97
C ILE A 249 -10.19 30.25 -15.64
N ILE A 250 -9.03 30.89 -15.67
CA ILE A 250 -8.33 31.40 -14.49
C ILE A 250 -9.08 32.61 -13.90
N GLU A 251 -9.58 32.47 -12.69
CA GLU A 251 -10.13 33.57 -11.88
C GLU A 251 -9.04 34.25 -11.05
N ASN A 252 -8.22 33.43 -10.38
CA ASN A 252 -7.15 33.92 -9.52
C ASN A 252 -6.01 32.90 -9.42
N PHE A 253 -4.83 33.37 -9.06
CA PHE A 253 -3.67 32.49 -8.87
C PHE A 253 -2.65 33.13 -7.93
N ALA A 254 -1.89 32.30 -7.23
CA ALA A 254 -0.89 32.72 -6.26
C ALA A 254 0.29 31.74 -6.24
N ILE A 255 1.46 32.24 -5.87
CA ILE A 255 2.67 31.44 -5.68
C ILE A 255 3.04 31.44 -4.19
N SER A 256 3.51 30.30 -3.71
CA SER A 256 4.07 30.11 -2.37
C SER A 256 5.32 30.95 -2.13
N LYS A 257 5.62 31.25 -0.86
CA LYS A 257 6.79 32.06 -0.47
C LYS A 257 8.13 31.41 -0.81
N ASP A 258 8.16 30.08 -0.85
CA ASP A 258 9.33 29.28 -1.23
C ASP A 258 9.37 28.98 -2.75
N GLU A 259 8.42 29.55 -3.52
CA GLU A 259 8.36 29.48 -4.98
C GLU A 259 8.24 28.05 -5.56
N ASN A 260 7.86 27.07 -4.73
CA ASN A 260 7.77 25.66 -5.11
C ASN A 260 6.35 25.19 -5.46
N VAL A 261 5.35 25.96 -5.04
CA VAL A 261 3.92 25.65 -5.20
C VAL A 261 3.19 26.83 -5.84
N LEU A 262 2.34 26.52 -6.81
CA LEU A 262 1.47 27.44 -7.52
C LEU A 262 0.02 27.02 -7.35
N TRP A 263 -0.83 27.91 -6.86
CA TRP A 263 -2.27 27.67 -6.73
C TRP A 263 -3.04 28.45 -7.78
N ILE A 264 -4.02 27.81 -8.41
CA ILE A 264 -4.87 28.40 -9.45
C ILE A 264 -6.32 28.12 -9.10
N MET A 265 -7.08 29.19 -8.87
CA MET A 265 -8.53 29.17 -8.77
C MET A 265 -9.13 29.42 -10.15
N CYS A 266 -10.04 28.54 -10.56
CA CYS A 266 -10.69 28.61 -11.86
C CYS A 266 -12.21 28.67 -11.75
N LYS A 267 -12.85 29.19 -12.80
CA LYS A 267 -14.27 29.06 -13.08
C LYS A 267 -14.46 28.19 -14.33
N ASN A 268 -15.50 27.37 -14.37
CA ASN A 268 -15.90 26.65 -15.58
C ASN A 268 -16.30 27.67 -16.67
N PHE A 269 -15.90 27.38 -17.90
CA PHE A 269 -16.28 28.18 -19.07
C PHE A 269 -17.79 28.14 -19.32
N ASP A 270 -18.42 26.99 -19.07
CA ASP A 270 -19.87 26.84 -19.18
C ASP A 270 -20.55 27.05 -17.81
N ASP A 271 -21.52 27.97 -17.76
CA ASP A 271 -22.33 28.26 -16.57
C ASP A 271 -23.30 27.12 -16.22
N SER A 272 -23.40 26.06 -17.05
CA SER A 272 -24.22 24.86 -16.77
C SER A 272 -23.63 23.94 -15.70
N ALA A 273 -22.38 24.15 -15.28
CA ALA A 273 -21.69 23.30 -14.33
C ALA A 273 -22.29 23.42 -12.91
N ILE A 274 -22.69 22.27 -12.33
CA ILE A 274 -23.22 22.19 -10.95
C ILE A 274 -22.23 22.78 -9.92
N LYS A 275 -20.94 22.54 -10.13
CA LYS A 275 -19.84 23.11 -9.33
C LYS A 275 -18.97 23.96 -10.24
N PRO A 276 -19.30 25.24 -10.46
CA PRO A 276 -18.66 26.06 -11.47
C PRO A 276 -17.27 26.54 -11.06
N TYR A 277 -16.87 26.43 -9.79
CA TYR A 277 -15.53 26.85 -9.34
C TYR A 277 -14.64 25.64 -9.05
N SER A 278 -13.35 25.77 -9.30
CA SER A 278 -12.37 24.73 -9.02
C SER A 278 -11.04 25.30 -8.55
N LEU A 279 -10.27 24.47 -7.84
CA LEU A 279 -8.95 24.82 -7.34
C LEU A 279 -7.93 23.77 -7.77
N ALA A 280 -6.80 24.23 -8.27
CA ALA A 280 -5.66 23.39 -8.64
C ALA A 280 -4.39 23.87 -7.95
N GLU A 281 -3.52 22.92 -7.68
CA GLU A 281 -2.17 23.12 -7.16
C GLU A 281 -1.18 22.55 -8.16
N VAL A 282 -0.11 23.27 -8.44
CA VAL A 282 0.96 22.87 -9.35
C VAL A 282 2.28 22.84 -8.60
N THR A 283 2.97 21.71 -8.71
CA THR A 283 4.32 21.49 -8.19
C THR A 283 5.23 21.00 -9.32
N TYR A 284 6.55 21.09 -9.15
CA TYR A 284 7.51 20.61 -10.12
C TYR A 284 8.47 19.63 -9.46
N GLN A 285 8.54 18.40 -9.98
CA GLN A 285 9.38 17.35 -9.43
C GLN A 285 9.84 16.38 -10.52
N ASN A 286 11.09 15.93 -10.43
CA ASN A 286 11.71 14.99 -11.37
C ASN A 286 11.57 15.41 -12.85
N GLY A 287 11.65 16.71 -13.14
CA GLY A 287 11.58 17.22 -14.52
C GLY A 287 10.17 17.43 -15.08
N ILE A 288 9.10 17.22 -14.29
CA ILE A 288 7.72 17.20 -14.75
C ILE A 288 6.85 18.09 -13.86
N PHE A 289 5.92 18.85 -14.47
CA PHE A 289 4.88 19.57 -13.74
C PHE A 289 3.78 18.63 -13.27
N ILE A 290 3.38 18.77 -12.02
CA ILE A 290 2.35 17.97 -11.39
C ILE A 290 1.15 18.87 -11.08
N HIS A 291 0.04 18.65 -11.77
CA HIS A 291 -1.22 19.36 -11.57
C HIS A 291 -2.13 18.55 -10.65
N ASN A 292 -2.26 18.97 -9.42
CA ASN A 292 -3.12 18.37 -8.40
C ASN A 292 -4.46 19.11 -8.33
N SER A 293 -5.58 18.40 -8.56
CA SER A 293 -6.91 18.97 -8.33
C SER A 293 -7.21 18.98 -6.83
N LEU A 294 -7.50 20.15 -6.27
CA LEU A 294 -7.92 20.35 -4.88
C LEU A 294 -9.45 20.34 -4.72
N GLY A 295 -10.19 20.13 -5.80
CA GLY A 295 -11.64 19.96 -5.80
C GLY A 295 -12.40 21.01 -6.59
N SER A 296 -13.73 20.90 -6.52
CA SER A 296 -14.68 21.82 -7.15
C SER A 296 -15.73 22.24 -6.15
N PHE A 297 -16.22 23.47 -6.30
CA PHE A 297 -17.04 24.18 -5.33
C PHE A 297 -18.31 24.72 -5.99
N PHE A 298 -19.39 24.76 -5.23
CA PHE A 298 -20.67 25.28 -5.71
C PHE A 298 -20.64 26.81 -5.86
N GLN A 299 -19.95 27.48 -4.93
CA GLN A 299 -19.93 28.94 -4.85
C GLN A 299 -18.50 29.50 -4.86
N LYS A 300 -18.39 30.77 -5.24
CA LYS A 300 -17.10 31.46 -5.39
C LYS A 300 -16.39 31.63 -4.06
N ASP A 301 -17.13 32.02 -3.03
CA ASP A 301 -16.66 32.21 -1.65
C ASP A 301 -16.07 30.91 -1.05
N SER A 302 -16.67 29.75 -1.34
CA SER A 302 -16.11 28.45 -0.96
C SER A 302 -14.75 28.19 -1.61
N ALA A 303 -14.61 28.51 -2.90
CA ALA A 303 -13.34 28.38 -3.61
C ALA A 303 -12.30 29.39 -3.10
N GLU A 304 -12.70 30.62 -2.82
CA GLU A 304 -11.85 31.67 -2.23
C GLU A 304 -11.37 31.28 -0.82
N LYS A 305 -12.24 30.69 -0.01
CA LYS A 305 -11.89 30.13 1.31
C LYS A 305 -10.80 29.08 1.19
N GLN A 306 -10.99 28.08 0.33
CA GLN A 306 -9.99 27.02 0.16
C GLN A 306 -8.69 27.54 -0.48
N PHE A 307 -8.78 28.47 -1.43
CA PHE A 307 -7.62 29.14 -2.01
C PHE A 307 -6.82 29.93 -0.95
N THR A 308 -7.50 30.60 -0.02
CA THR A 308 -6.87 31.33 1.10
C THR A 308 -6.18 30.37 2.07
N ILE A 309 -6.88 29.31 2.47
CA ILE A 309 -6.35 28.30 3.40
C ILE A 309 -5.16 27.55 2.77
N ALA A 310 -5.21 27.22 1.48
CA ALA A 310 -4.12 26.54 0.78
C ALA A 310 -2.81 27.35 0.80
N GLN A 311 -2.90 28.68 0.80
CA GLN A 311 -1.75 29.59 0.93
C GLN A 311 -1.23 29.70 2.38
N GLY A 312 -1.88 29.06 3.35
CA GLY A 312 -1.58 29.19 4.78
C GLY A 312 -2.05 30.51 5.39
N LEU A 313 -3.02 31.19 4.76
CA LEU A 313 -3.61 32.43 5.25
C LEU A 313 -4.89 32.15 6.07
N GLU A 314 -5.20 33.04 6.99
CA GLU A 314 -6.44 32.97 7.78
C GLU A 314 -7.64 33.43 6.93
N TRP A 315 -8.72 32.64 6.93
CA TRP A 315 -9.98 32.99 6.29
C TRP A 315 -10.91 33.72 7.25
N THR A 316 -11.32 34.94 6.90
CA THR A 316 -12.20 35.77 7.73
C THR A 316 -13.64 35.87 7.20
N GLY A 317 -13.96 35.21 6.08
CA GLY A 317 -15.27 35.32 5.42
C GLY A 317 -16.39 34.46 6.03
N GLY A 318 -16.14 33.75 7.14
CA GLY A 318 -17.12 32.93 7.83
C GLY A 318 -17.39 31.56 7.19
N LEU A 319 -18.55 30.98 7.49
CA LEU A 319 -19.01 29.70 6.93
C LEU A 319 -19.47 29.89 5.48
N THR A 320 -19.04 29.02 4.57
CA THR A 320 -19.45 29.02 3.16
C THR A 320 -20.43 27.88 2.87
N PHE A 321 -21.11 27.94 1.72
CA PHE A 321 -22.11 26.92 1.35
C PHE A 321 -21.56 25.49 1.32
N ASP A 322 -20.34 25.31 0.81
CA ASP A 322 -19.70 23.98 0.73
C ASP A 322 -19.28 23.44 2.12
N ASP A 323 -19.25 24.25 3.18
CA ASP A 323 -19.02 23.75 4.55
C ASP A 323 -20.26 23.06 5.14
N LEU A 324 -21.44 23.35 4.58
CA LEU A 324 -22.74 22.91 5.09
C LEU A 324 -23.32 21.72 4.31
N CYS A 325 -22.64 21.26 3.25
CA CYS A 325 -23.15 20.28 2.29
C CYS A 325 -22.40 18.94 2.30
#